data_AF-A0A970J7I5-F1
#
_entry.id   AF-A0A970J7I5-F1
#
_cell.length_a   1.000
_cell.length_b   1.000
_cell.length_c   1.000
_cell.angle_alpha   90.00
_cell.angle_beta   90.00
_cell.angle_gamma   90.00
#
_symmetry.space_group_name_H-M   'P 1'
#
loop_
_entity.id
_entity.type
_entity.pdbx_description
1 polymer ?
#
loop_
_entity_poly.entity_id
_entity_poly.type
_entity_poly.pdbx_seq_one_letter_code
_entity_poly.pdbx_strand_id
1 'polypeptide(L)'
;MIKKLPLPIAGLMLACAAAGNLVASYGSTFKNFFGIISAIIMIKLLIKTIMMPDSIKEGFENPVVASVIPTLSMGVILLSTYIKPYAAYAIWLLGLILHCLIIFLFTVKYIVSFNIKKVFPSYFIVYVGLVCTSVTAPAFNMAQLGQYIFWFGLAAYIILLPMVIYRVL
;
A
#
# COMPACT_ATOMS: atom_id res chain seq x y z
N MET A 1 -20.50 -13.80 -0.12
CA MET A 1 -19.20 -13.73 -0.83
C MET A 1 -18.15 -12.87 -0.13
N ILE A 2 -18.47 -11.67 0.38
CA ILE A 2 -17.50 -10.71 0.94
C ILE A 2 -16.67 -11.29 2.12
N LYS A 3 -17.28 -12.12 2.99
CA LYS A 3 -16.55 -12.77 4.12
C LYS A 3 -15.30 -13.54 3.66
N LYS A 4 -15.36 -14.22 2.51
CA LYS A 4 -14.29 -15.06 1.98
C LYS A 4 -13.20 -14.29 1.22
N LEU A 5 -13.33 -12.97 1.03
CA LEU A 5 -12.36 -12.18 0.30
C LEU A 5 -11.05 -12.05 1.10
N PRO A 6 -9.91 -12.59 0.65
CA PRO A 6 -8.67 -12.50 1.41
C PRO A 6 -8.14 -11.05 1.42
N LEU A 7 -7.70 -10.54 2.57
CA LEU A 7 -7.09 -9.19 2.67
C LEU A 7 -5.92 -9.00 1.69
N PRO A 8 -5.06 -10.02 1.43
CA PRO A 8 -4.01 -9.92 0.43
C PRO A 8 -4.45 -9.62 -1.00
N ILE A 9 -5.75 -9.71 -1.36
CA ILE A 9 -6.23 -9.27 -2.68
C ILE A 9 -6.00 -7.77 -2.92
N ALA A 10 -5.74 -6.99 -1.86
CA ALA A 10 -5.29 -5.61 -1.97
C ALA A 10 -3.97 -5.49 -2.79
N GLY A 11 -3.12 -6.52 -2.78
CA GLY A 11 -1.93 -6.57 -3.64
C GLY A 11 -2.28 -6.65 -5.13
N LEU A 12 -3.25 -7.50 -5.49
CA LEU A 12 -3.76 -7.60 -6.87
C LEU A 12 -4.40 -6.27 -7.32
N MET A 13 -5.24 -5.69 -6.46
CA MET A 13 -5.85 -4.39 -6.68
C MET A 13 -4.79 -3.31 -6.98
N LEU A 14 -3.76 -3.22 -6.14
CA LEU A 14 -2.65 -2.29 -6.32
C LEU A 14 -1.88 -2.56 -7.62
N ALA A 15 -1.58 -3.83 -7.92
CA ALA A 15 -0.89 -4.22 -9.13
C ALA A 15 -1.66 -3.81 -10.39
N CYS A 16 -2.99 -3.93 -10.41
CA CYS A 16 -3.81 -3.41 -11.50
C CYS A 16 -3.67 -1.89 -11.64
N ALA A 17 -3.76 -1.12 -10.55
CA ALA A 17 -3.57 0.34 -10.63
C ALA A 17 -2.17 0.73 -11.13
N ALA A 18 -1.13 0.05 -10.64
CA ALA A 18 0.25 0.28 -11.09
C ALA A 18 0.42 -0.08 -12.58
N ALA A 19 -0.14 -1.21 -13.02
CA ALA A 19 -0.11 -1.63 -14.42
C ALA A 19 -0.82 -0.61 -15.33
N GLY A 20 -1.98 -0.08 -14.90
CA GLY A 20 -2.68 0.97 -15.62
C GLY A 20 -1.84 2.24 -15.80
N ASN A 21 -1.09 2.64 -14.77
CA ASN A 21 -0.15 3.76 -14.87
C ASN A 21 1.04 3.47 -15.78
N LEU A 22 1.56 2.23 -15.76
CA LEU A 22 2.66 1.80 -16.63
C LEU A 22 2.27 1.84 -18.11
N VAL A 23 1.07 1.37 -18.46
CA VAL A 23 0.59 1.33 -19.85
C VAL A 23 -0.05 2.64 -20.32
N ALA A 24 -0.04 3.69 -19.48
CA ALA A 24 -0.67 4.96 -19.80
C ALA A 24 -0.07 5.63 -21.05
N SER A 25 1.22 5.39 -21.34
CA SER A 25 1.89 5.88 -22.55
C SER A 25 1.37 5.25 -23.85
N TYR A 26 0.78 4.05 -23.78
CA TYR A 26 0.21 3.35 -24.94
C TYR A 26 -1.28 3.70 -25.19
N GLY A 27 -1.91 4.45 -24.29
CA GLY A 27 -3.28 4.93 -24.46
C GLY A 27 -4.08 5.00 -23.16
N SER A 28 -4.96 5.99 -23.07
CA SER A 28 -5.84 6.20 -21.90
C SER A 28 -6.83 5.06 -21.67
N THR A 29 -7.24 4.36 -22.74
CA THR A 29 -8.14 3.21 -22.66
C THR A 29 -7.56 2.08 -21.80
N PHE A 30 -6.29 1.72 -22.00
CA PHE A 30 -5.63 0.67 -21.23
C PHE A 30 -5.46 1.07 -19.77
N LYS A 31 -5.05 2.33 -19.52
CA LYS A 31 -4.99 2.89 -18.17
C LYS A 31 -6.33 2.75 -17.44
N ASN A 32 -7.41 3.17 -18.09
CA ASN A 32 -8.76 3.16 -17.51
C ASN A 32 -9.26 1.73 -17.28
N PHE A 33 -9.00 0.81 -18.20
CA PHE A 33 -9.38 -0.60 -18.05
C PHE A 33 -8.82 -1.21 -16.76
N PHE A 34 -7.51 -1.09 -16.56
CA PHE A 34 -6.87 -1.57 -15.34
C PHE A 34 -7.30 -0.78 -14.09
N GLY A 35 -7.51 0.53 -14.23
CA GLY A 35 -8.02 1.40 -13.16
C GLY A 35 -9.41 0.98 -12.68
N ILE A 36 -10.33 0.64 -13.60
CA ILE A 36 -11.69 0.18 -13.27
C ILE A 36 -11.64 -1.16 -12.53
N ILE A 37 -10.83 -2.11 -12.99
CA ILE A 37 -10.65 -3.40 -12.31
C ILE A 37 -10.14 -3.17 -10.88
N SER A 38 -9.12 -2.33 -10.72
CA SER A 38 -8.57 -1.96 -9.43
C SER A 38 -9.63 -1.31 -8.53
N ALA A 39 -10.41 -0.36 -9.05
CA ALA A 39 -11.47 0.32 -8.32
C ALA A 39 -12.57 -0.65 -7.84
N ILE A 40 -12.98 -1.63 -8.66
CA ILE A 40 -13.97 -2.64 -8.26
C ILE A 40 -13.45 -3.47 -7.08
N ILE A 41 -12.18 -3.89 -7.11
CA ILE A 41 -11.59 -4.65 -6.00
C ILE A 41 -11.46 -3.77 -4.75
N MET A 42 -11.04 -2.51 -4.92
CA MET A 42 -10.95 -1.52 -3.83
C MET A 42 -12.30 -1.34 -3.12
N ILE A 43 -13.39 -1.12 -3.86
CA ILE A 43 -14.73 -0.94 -3.28
C ILE A 43 -15.14 -2.16 -2.46
N LYS A 44 -14.94 -3.38 -2.97
CA LYS A 44 -15.24 -4.62 -2.24
C LYS A 44 -14.40 -4.77 -0.97
N LEU A 45 -13.13 -4.37 -1.01
CA LEU A 45 -12.23 -4.38 0.15
C LEU A 45 -12.62 -3.33 1.21
N LEU A 46 -13.00 -2.13 0.80
CA LEU A 46 -13.46 -1.08 1.72
C LEU A 46 -14.74 -1.51 2.44
N ILE A 47 -15.71 -2.07 1.71
CA ILE A 47 -16.93 -2.63 2.31
C ILE A 47 -16.57 -3.70 3.34
N LYS A 48 -15.65 -4.63 3.01
CA LYS A 48 -15.20 -5.64 3.97
C LYS A 48 -14.55 -5.01 5.21
N THR A 49 -13.67 -4.04 5.02
CA THR A 49 -12.92 -3.40 6.10
C THR A 49 -13.83 -2.65 7.08
N ILE A 50 -14.86 -1.97 6.55
CA ILE A 50 -15.85 -1.24 7.36
C ILE A 50 -16.82 -2.20 8.07
N MET A 51 -17.34 -3.20 7.37
CA MET A 51 -18.34 -4.12 7.94
C MET A 51 -17.72 -5.20 8.84
N MET A 52 -16.43 -5.49 8.71
CA MET A 52 -15.74 -6.58 9.42
C MET A 52 -14.39 -6.13 9.96
N PRO A 53 -14.34 -5.14 10.88
CA PRO A 53 -13.09 -4.63 11.44
C PRO A 53 -12.29 -5.72 12.17
N ASP A 54 -12.97 -6.70 12.76
CA ASP A 54 -12.30 -7.82 13.43
C ASP A 54 -11.49 -8.68 12.45
N SER A 55 -11.89 -8.77 11.19
CA SER A 55 -11.10 -9.46 10.16
C SER A 55 -9.75 -8.77 9.88
N ILE A 56 -9.68 -7.44 10.04
CA ILE A 56 -8.42 -6.69 9.95
C ILE A 56 -7.56 -6.96 11.18
N LYS A 57 -8.15 -6.95 12.38
CA LYS A 57 -7.43 -7.26 13.63
C LYS A 57 -6.83 -8.65 13.59
N GLU A 58 -7.62 -9.66 13.22
CA GLU A 58 -7.15 -11.05 13.03
C GLU A 58 -6.07 -11.15 11.95
N GLY A 59 -6.25 -10.44 10.82
CA GLY A 59 -5.24 -10.34 9.77
C GLY A 59 -3.92 -9.77 10.27
N PHE A 60 -3.97 -8.81 11.20
CA PHE A 60 -2.81 -8.22 11.86
C PHE A 60 -2.13 -9.15 12.87
N GLU A 61 -2.67 -10.33 13.20
CA GLU A 61 -1.95 -11.34 14.01
C GLU A 61 -0.93 -12.10 13.17
N ASN A 62 -1.21 -12.30 11.89
CA ASN A 62 -0.31 -12.98 10.97
C ASN A 62 0.67 -11.98 10.34
N PRO A 63 2.00 -12.09 10.58
CA PRO A 63 2.99 -11.13 10.08
C PRO A 63 3.01 -10.98 8.55
N VAL A 64 2.71 -12.05 7.81
CA VAL A 64 2.66 -12.00 6.35
C VAL A 64 1.42 -11.22 5.89
N VAL A 65 0.26 -11.49 6.48
CA VAL A 65 -0.97 -10.77 6.12
C VAL A 65 -0.87 -9.30 6.54
N ALA A 66 -0.41 -9.04 7.78
CA ALA A 66 -0.19 -7.70 8.31
C ALA A 66 0.73 -6.84 7.43
N SER A 67 1.77 -7.45 6.87
CA SER A 67 2.72 -6.75 5.98
C SER A 67 2.20 -6.54 4.56
N VAL A 68 1.11 -7.22 4.15
CA VAL A 68 0.46 -7.01 2.85
C VAL A 68 -0.70 -6.03 2.92
N ILE A 69 -1.41 -5.93 4.05
CA ILE A 69 -2.50 -4.94 4.26
C ILE A 69 -2.16 -3.50 3.79
N PRO A 70 -0.94 -2.96 3.99
CA PRO A 70 -0.60 -1.62 3.50
C PRO A 70 -0.87 -1.38 2.01
N THR A 71 -0.91 -2.41 1.16
CA THR A 71 -1.24 -2.25 -0.26
C THR A 71 -2.63 -1.65 -0.49
N LEU A 72 -3.56 -1.76 0.48
CA LEU A 72 -4.85 -1.06 0.45
C LEU A 72 -4.64 0.46 0.42
N SER A 73 -3.89 0.99 1.39
CA SER A 73 -3.59 2.43 1.47
C SER A 73 -2.76 2.92 0.27
N MET A 74 -1.81 2.12 -0.22
CA MET A 74 -1.08 2.42 -1.46
C MET A 74 -2.01 2.49 -2.67
N GLY A 75 -3.01 1.61 -2.73
CA GLY A 75 -4.03 1.65 -3.78
C GLY A 75 -4.88 2.90 -3.71
N VAL A 76 -5.23 3.39 -2.52
CA VAL A 76 -5.94 4.68 -2.35
C VAL A 76 -5.08 5.82 -2.88
N ILE A 77 -3.79 5.85 -2.53
CA ILE A 77 -2.83 6.84 -3.03
C ILE A 77 -2.75 6.79 -4.56
N LEU A 78 -2.59 5.62 -5.17
CA LEU A 78 -2.48 5.48 -6.63
C LEU A 78 -3.79 5.85 -7.35
N LEU A 79 -4.92 5.30 -6.92
CA LEU A 79 -6.22 5.55 -7.54
C LEU A 79 -6.68 7.00 -7.38
N SER A 80 -6.21 7.72 -6.37
CA SER A 80 -6.47 9.16 -6.24
C SER A 80 -6.01 9.95 -7.49
N THR A 81 -4.94 9.51 -8.16
CA THR A 81 -4.43 10.16 -9.37
C THR A 81 -5.31 9.93 -10.61
N TYR A 82 -6.20 8.92 -10.56
CA TYR A 82 -7.13 8.59 -11.66
C TYR A 82 -8.37 9.49 -11.67
N ILE A 83 -8.73 10.07 -10.54
CA ILE A 83 -9.99 10.81 -10.35
C ILE A 83 -9.82 12.33 -10.34
N LYS A 84 -8.64 12.83 -10.73
CA LYS A 84 -8.40 14.27 -10.82
C LYS A 84 -9.41 14.94 -11.76
N PRO A 85 -9.89 16.16 -11.43
CA PRO A 85 -9.50 16.98 -10.27
C PRO A 85 -10.27 16.67 -8.96
N TYR A 86 -11.32 15.87 -9.00
CA TYR A 86 -12.31 15.78 -7.92
C TYR A 86 -11.81 15.05 -6.68
N ALA A 87 -11.73 15.76 -5.54
CA ALA A 87 -11.33 15.24 -4.22
C ALA A 87 -9.98 14.47 -4.19
N ALA A 88 -9.24 14.47 -5.30
CA ALA A 88 -8.07 13.63 -5.52
C ALA A 88 -6.98 13.91 -4.49
N TYR A 89 -6.73 15.19 -4.18
CA TYR A 89 -5.75 15.58 -3.17
C TYR A 89 -6.15 15.12 -1.76
N ALA A 90 -7.42 15.27 -1.38
CA ALA A 90 -7.92 14.84 -0.07
C ALA A 90 -7.83 13.31 0.09
N ILE A 91 -8.19 12.56 -0.96
CA ILE A 91 -8.10 11.09 -0.98
C ILE A 91 -6.64 10.63 -0.94
N TRP A 92 -5.76 11.33 -1.68
CA TRP A 92 -4.32 11.06 -1.65
C TRP A 92 -3.74 11.27 -0.25
N LEU A 93 -4.08 12.38 0.41
CA LEU A 93 -3.63 12.69 1.76
C LEU A 93 -4.19 11.70 2.78
N LEU A 94 -5.47 11.31 2.66
CA LEU A 94 -6.08 10.27 3.47
C LEU A 94 -5.32 8.93 3.33
N GLY A 95 -4.98 8.54 2.10
CA GLY A 95 -4.20 7.35 1.82
C GLY A 95 -2.81 7.40 2.47
N LEU A 96 -2.14 8.55 2.41
CA LEU A 96 -0.85 8.79 3.06
C LEU A 96 -0.95 8.66 4.59
N ILE A 97 -1.91 9.34 5.23
CA ILE A 97 -2.13 9.27 6.68
C ILE A 97 -2.43 7.82 7.11
N LEU A 98 -3.28 7.13 6.35
CA LEU A 98 -3.61 5.72 6.60
C LEU A 98 -2.38 4.83 6.50
N HIS A 99 -1.52 5.05 5.50
CA HIS A 99 -0.29 4.27 5.35
C HIS A 99 0.67 4.51 6.53
N CYS A 100 0.86 5.76 6.96
CA CYS A 100 1.66 6.10 8.13
C CYS A 100 1.12 5.43 9.41
N LEU A 101 -0.20 5.41 9.60
CA LEU A 101 -0.82 4.71 10.72
C LEU A 101 -0.54 3.20 10.68
N ILE A 102 -0.65 2.59 9.50
CA ILE A 102 -0.34 1.15 9.32
C ILE A 102 1.13 0.87 9.63
N ILE A 103 2.07 1.70 9.16
CA ILE A 103 3.50 1.59 9.50
C ILE A 103 3.69 1.63 11.02
N PHE A 104 3.07 2.60 11.70
CA PHE A 104 3.18 2.73 13.15
C PHE A 104 2.67 1.47 13.88
N LEU A 105 1.45 1.00 13.55
CA LEU A 105 0.87 -0.20 14.15
C LEU A 105 1.71 -1.45 13.89
N PHE A 106 2.23 -1.59 12.67
CA PHE A 106 3.11 -2.69 12.30
C PHE A 106 4.44 -2.65 13.06
N THR A 107 5.03 -1.46 13.22
CA THR A 107 6.28 -1.24 13.95
C THR A 107 6.12 -1.65 15.42
N VAL A 108 5.07 -1.15 16.08
CA VAL A 108 4.77 -1.50 17.49
C VAL A 108 4.59 -3.00 17.66
N LYS A 109 3.92 -3.67 16.72
CA LYS A 109 3.62 -5.10 16.85
C LYS A 109 4.79 -6.02 16.52
N TYR A 110 5.59 -5.69 15.51
CA TYR A 110 6.57 -6.64 14.95
C TYR A 110 8.03 -6.19 15.05
N ILE A 111 8.29 -4.88 15.17
CA ILE A 111 9.65 -4.36 15.32
C ILE A 111 9.98 -4.14 16.80
N VAL A 112 9.06 -3.57 17.58
CA VAL A 112 9.28 -3.42 19.04
C VAL A 112 9.31 -4.78 19.74
N SER A 113 8.34 -5.65 19.41
CA SER A 113 8.34 -7.06 19.85
C SER A 113 9.11 -7.95 18.86
N PHE A 114 10.37 -7.60 18.59
CA PHE A 114 11.16 -8.20 17.52
C PHE A 114 11.31 -9.71 17.68
N ASN A 115 11.06 -10.44 16.59
CA ASN A 115 11.36 -11.86 16.49
C ASN A 115 11.78 -12.18 15.06
N ILE A 116 13.05 -12.57 14.88
CA ILE A 116 13.63 -12.84 13.56
C ILE A 116 12.83 -13.89 12.75
N LYS A 117 12.20 -14.88 13.42
CA LYS A 117 11.38 -15.90 12.75
C LYS A 117 10.11 -15.32 12.12
N LYS A 118 9.68 -14.14 12.57
CA LYS A 118 8.52 -13.40 12.05
C LYS A 118 8.89 -12.34 11.02
N VAL A 119 10.17 -12.17 10.68
CA VAL A 119 10.62 -11.26 9.62
C VAL A 119 10.38 -11.95 8.28
N PHE A 120 9.71 -11.28 7.34
CA PHE A 120 9.44 -11.78 5.99
C PHE A 120 9.82 -10.74 4.95
N PRO A 121 10.12 -11.15 3.70
CA PRO A 121 10.35 -10.20 2.60
C PRO A 121 9.21 -9.20 2.40
N SER A 122 7.97 -9.59 2.75
CA SER A 122 6.81 -8.71 2.69
C SER A 122 6.91 -7.47 3.60
N TYR A 123 7.85 -7.40 4.56
CA TYR A 123 8.09 -6.19 5.36
C TYR A 123 8.47 -4.99 4.49
N PHE A 124 9.10 -5.21 3.33
CA PHE A 124 9.35 -4.14 2.37
C PHE A 124 8.06 -3.44 1.91
N ILE A 125 6.95 -4.15 1.82
CA ILE A 125 5.66 -3.58 1.41
C ILE A 125 5.20 -2.52 2.44
N VAL A 126 5.48 -2.74 3.73
CA VAL A 126 5.09 -1.81 4.79
C VAL A 126 5.92 -0.52 4.73
N TYR A 127 7.25 -0.65 4.69
CA TYR A 127 8.13 0.53 4.84
C TYR A 127 8.51 1.16 3.50
N VAL A 128 8.88 0.35 2.51
CA VAL A 128 9.29 0.82 1.18
C VAL A 128 8.06 1.12 0.32
N GLY A 129 6.92 0.48 0.59
CA GLY A 129 5.67 0.74 -0.13
C GLY A 129 5.23 2.22 -0.07
N LEU A 130 5.56 2.94 1.00
CA LEU A 130 5.27 4.37 1.12
C LEU A 130 5.89 5.22 -0.01
N VAL A 131 6.95 4.74 -0.67
CA VAL A 131 7.56 5.40 -1.85
C VAL A 131 6.56 5.56 -3.00
N CYS A 132 5.45 4.82 -3.03
CA CYS A 132 4.36 5.11 -3.98
C CYS A 132 3.80 6.55 -3.88
N THR A 133 3.94 7.18 -2.71
CA THR A 133 3.62 8.60 -2.50
C THR A 133 4.62 9.49 -3.23
N SER A 134 5.91 9.13 -3.32
CA SER A 134 6.91 9.97 -4.00
C SER A 134 6.64 10.10 -5.50
N VAL A 135 6.17 9.02 -6.14
CA VAL A 135 5.85 9.02 -7.58
C VAL A 135 4.53 9.72 -7.89
N THR A 136 3.61 9.79 -6.92
CA THR A 136 2.30 10.44 -7.09
C THR A 136 2.27 11.89 -6.61
N ALA A 137 3.18 12.29 -5.71
CA ALA A 137 3.22 13.64 -5.13
C ALA A 137 3.37 14.78 -6.14
N PRO A 138 4.14 14.66 -7.25
CA PRO A 138 4.22 15.71 -8.27
C PRO A 138 2.85 16.01 -8.90
N ALA A 139 1.96 15.01 -9.00
CA ALA A 139 0.60 15.26 -9.49
C ALA A 139 -0.15 16.24 -8.58
N PHE A 140 0.20 16.36 -7.31
CA PHE A 140 -0.46 17.23 -6.35
C PHE A 140 0.38 18.45 -5.96
N ASN A 141 1.39 18.81 -6.75
CA ASN A 141 2.34 19.89 -6.44
C ASN A 141 3.11 19.69 -5.12
N MET A 142 3.25 18.44 -4.67
CA MET A 142 3.91 18.06 -3.41
C MET A 142 5.25 17.36 -3.65
N ALA A 143 5.96 17.70 -4.72
CA ALA A 143 7.20 17.02 -5.12
C ALA A 143 8.27 16.98 -4.01
N GLN A 144 8.39 18.06 -3.22
CA GLN A 144 9.32 18.11 -2.08
C GLN A 144 8.99 17.07 -1.00
N LEU A 145 7.70 16.92 -0.65
CA LEU A 145 7.25 15.86 0.25
C LEU A 145 7.54 14.47 -0.33
N GLY A 146 7.32 14.31 -1.63
CA GLY A 146 7.68 13.09 -2.34
C GLY A 146 9.16 12.73 -2.21
N GLN A 147 10.05 13.72 -2.30
CA GLN A 147 11.49 13.52 -2.14
C GLN A 147 11.86 13.07 -0.72
N TYR A 148 11.27 13.67 0.33
CA TYR A 148 11.50 13.22 1.71
C TYR A 148 11.04 11.78 1.92
N ILE A 149 9.87 11.42 1.38
CA ILE A 149 9.34 10.06 1.46
C ILE A 149 10.23 9.06 0.70
N PHE A 150 10.78 9.44 -0.45
CA PHE A 150 11.73 8.61 -1.19
C PHE A 150 12.97 8.29 -0.34
N TRP A 151 13.58 9.29 0.29
CA TRP A 151 14.76 9.08 1.14
C TRP A 151 14.45 8.22 2.36
N PHE A 152 13.29 8.40 2.98
CA PHE A 152 12.80 7.51 4.04
C PHE A 152 12.71 6.06 3.55
N GLY A 153 12.06 5.82 2.41
CA GLY A 153 11.88 4.47 1.88
C GLY A 153 13.20 3.81 1.47
N LEU A 154 14.14 4.58 0.92
CA LEU A 154 15.47 4.10 0.58
C LEU A 154 16.27 3.72 1.84
N ALA A 155 16.25 4.55 2.87
CA ALA A 155 16.88 4.23 4.16
C ALA A 155 16.27 2.98 4.79
N ALA A 156 14.94 2.88 4.79
CA ALA A 156 14.23 1.69 5.29
C ALA A 156 14.60 0.43 4.49
N TYR A 157 14.74 0.53 3.17
CA TYR A 157 15.18 -0.58 2.33
C TYR A 157 16.58 -1.08 2.74
N ILE A 158 17.55 -0.16 2.88
CA ILE A 158 18.92 -0.49 3.27
C ILE A 158 18.97 -1.17 4.65
N ILE A 159 18.14 -0.72 5.60
CA ILE A 159 18.06 -1.29 6.94
C ILE A 159 17.38 -2.67 6.94
N LEU A 160 16.28 -2.83 6.20
CA LEU A 160 15.51 -4.09 6.18
C LEU A 160 16.21 -5.21 5.40
N LEU A 161 16.94 -4.87 4.34
CA LEU A 161 17.60 -5.82 3.46
C LEU A 161 18.48 -6.86 4.18
N PRO A 162 19.46 -6.48 5.04
CA PRO A 162 20.29 -7.45 5.73
C PRO A 162 19.47 -8.36 6.66
N MET A 163 18.45 -7.82 7.35
CA MET A 163 17.59 -8.61 8.24
C MET A 163 16.76 -9.65 7.47
N VAL A 164 16.21 -9.27 6.32
CA VAL A 164 15.45 -10.19 5.47
C VAL A 164 16.36 -11.26 4.88
N ILE A 165 17.55 -10.89 4.38
CA ILE A 165 18.53 -11.85 3.85
C ILE A 165 18.94 -12.86 4.91
N TYR A 166 19.33 -12.39 6.11
CA TYR A 166 19.74 -13.25 7.22
C TYR A 166 18.65 -14.26 7.62
N ARG A 167 17.37 -13.88 7.51
CA ARG A 167 16.26 -14.77 7.84
C ARG A 167 16.01 -15.84 6.77
N VAL A 168 16.31 -15.55 5.51
CA VAL A 168 15.97 -16.40 4.36
C VAL A 168 17.07 -17.42 4.06
N LEU A 169 18.34 -17.05 4.28
CA LEU A 169 19.50 -17.95 4.19
C LEU A 169 19.58 -18.87 5.42
#